data_AF-G8TLK4-F1
#
_entry.id   AF-G8TLK4-F1
#
_cell.length_a   1.000
_cell.length_b   1.000
_cell.length_c   1.000
_cell.angle_alpha   90.00
_cell.angle_beta   90.00
_cell.angle_gamma   90.00
#
_symmetry.space_group_name_H-M   'P 1'
#
loop_
_entity.id
_entity.type
_entity.pdbx_description
1 polymer ?
#
loop_
_entity_poly.entity_id
_entity_poly.type
_entity_poly.pdbx_seq_one_letter_code
_entity_poly.pdbx_strand_id
1 'polypeptide(L)'
;MKLSYIKITLSLALVSLGMTGCLKDKPYDDQQIQSTRATQTIKVIEMKISATDASNFVSLSYDNSTKDTTVNLVPITLATSNGASEDINVTVSLNSKLVDDHNTASGDSYNVPSASLVSIVNQNNIVTIPKGSNTGYLKVKFNPSALAGGDWALGFAITNVDKTGYNISGNFGSGVVAIAIQ
;
A
#
# COMPACT_ATOMS: atom_id res chain seq x y z
N MET A 1 39.16 64.79 13.59
CA MET A 1 38.40 63.55 13.88
C MET A 1 37.23 63.37 12.90
N LYS A 2 37.46 62.99 11.63
CA LYS A 2 36.35 62.63 10.69
C LYS A 2 36.69 61.51 9.70
N LEU A 3 37.97 61.16 9.53
CA LEU A 3 38.40 60.11 8.59
C LEU A 3 38.31 58.67 9.11
N SER A 4 38.05 58.44 10.41
CA SER A 4 38.08 57.09 10.99
C SER A 4 36.75 56.33 10.86
N TYR A 5 35.63 57.03 10.66
CA TYR A 5 34.30 56.41 10.62
C TYR A 5 33.93 55.86 9.23
N ILE A 6 34.51 56.40 8.15
CA ILE A 6 34.22 55.97 6.77
C ILE A 6 34.80 54.58 6.47
N LYS A 7 35.92 54.21 7.10
CA LYS A 7 36.56 52.90 6.91
C LYS A 7 35.79 51.75 7.59
N ILE A 8 35.06 52.04 8.66
CA ILE A 8 34.31 51.04 9.43
C ILE A 8 32.99 50.69 8.73
N THR A 9 32.30 51.66 8.13
CA THR A 9 31.00 51.42 7.46
C THR A 9 31.15 50.64 6.15
N LEU A 10 32.26 50.81 5.42
CA LEU A 10 32.51 50.08 4.17
C LEU A 10 32.86 48.60 4.41
N SER A 11 33.42 48.29 5.58
CA SER A 11 33.81 46.93 5.98
C SER A 11 32.61 46.06 6.34
N LEU A 12 31.53 46.65 6.86
CA LEU A 12 30.33 45.91 7.31
C LEU A 12 29.36 45.58 6.16
N ALA A 13 29.38 46.35 5.07
CA ALA A 13 28.56 46.10 3.88
C ALA A 13 29.10 44.96 2.99
N LEU A 14 30.38 44.60 3.11
CA LEU A 14 30.98 43.50 2.33
C LEU A 14 30.67 42.11 2.91
N VAL A 15 30.37 42.03 4.21
CA VAL A 15 30.11 40.76 4.91
C VAL A 15 28.70 40.23 4.66
N SER A 16 27.72 41.10 4.38
CA SER A 16 26.33 40.70 4.12
C SER A 16 26.09 40.08 2.74
N LEU A 17 27.01 40.25 1.79
CA LEU A 17 26.94 39.65 0.45
C LEU A 17 27.51 38.21 0.38
N GLY A 18 28.18 37.75 1.44
CA GLY A 18 28.77 36.41 1.51
C GLY A 18 27.83 35.29 1.98
N MET A 19 26.66 35.63 2.53
CA MET A 19 25.76 34.64 3.16
C MET A 19 24.67 34.07 2.25
N THR A 20 24.59 34.45 0.97
CA THR A 20 23.67 33.82 0.00
C THR A 20 24.19 32.49 -0.56
N GLY A 21 25.39 32.06 -0.16
CA GLY A 21 26.06 30.85 -0.65
C GLY A 21 25.64 29.52 0.00
N CYS A 22 24.80 29.52 1.04
CA CYS A 22 24.46 28.31 1.81
C CYS A 22 23.08 27.69 1.50
N LEU A 23 22.39 28.12 0.44
CA LEU A 23 21.16 27.47 -0.03
C LEU A 23 21.23 26.96 -1.47
N LYS A 24 22.42 26.95 -2.08
CA LYS A 24 22.69 26.06 -3.23
C LYS A 24 23.05 24.70 -2.68
N ASP A 25 22.00 23.95 -2.35
CA ASP A 25 22.10 22.52 -2.12
C ASP A 25 22.48 21.88 -3.46
N LYS A 26 23.78 21.78 -3.71
CA LYS A 26 24.31 21.20 -4.95
C LYS A 26 23.75 19.80 -5.19
N PRO A 27 23.66 18.91 -4.18
CA PRO A 27 22.95 17.64 -4.35
C PRO A 27 21.50 17.80 -4.85
N TYR A 28 20.75 18.81 -4.42
CA TYR A 28 19.39 19.08 -4.91
C TYR A 28 19.40 19.59 -6.35
N ASP A 29 20.24 20.58 -6.65
CA ASP A 29 20.39 21.20 -7.98
C ASP A 29 20.97 20.21 -9.02
N ASP A 30 21.87 19.32 -8.58
CA ASP A 30 22.50 18.26 -9.36
C ASP A 30 21.63 16.98 -9.41
N GLN A 31 20.39 17.06 -8.92
CA GLN A 31 19.38 15.98 -8.93
C GLN A 31 19.80 14.70 -8.19
N GLN A 32 20.82 14.76 -7.32
CA GLN A 32 21.29 13.62 -6.54
C GLN A 32 20.38 13.30 -5.36
N ILE A 33 19.71 14.31 -4.79
CA ILE A 33 18.76 14.15 -3.68
C ILE A 33 17.33 14.61 -4.03
N GLN A 34 17.10 15.12 -5.24
CA GLN A 34 15.73 15.23 -5.75
C GLN A 34 15.16 13.83 -5.89
N SER A 35 13.90 13.65 -5.51
CA SER A 35 13.12 12.50 -5.97
C SER A 35 13.10 12.58 -7.49
N THR A 36 13.98 11.82 -8.14
CA THR A 36 13.99 11.62 -9.58
C THR A 36 12.70 10.90 -9.90
N ARG A 37 11.62 11.67 -10.07
CA ARG A 37 10.41 11.14 -10.70
C ARG A 37 10.89 10.64 -12.05
N ALA A 38 10.98 9.32 -12.18
CA ALA A 38 11.21 8.68 -13.45
C ALA A 38 10.25 9.36 -14.45
N THR A 39 10.78 9.79 -15.58
CA THR A 39 10.00 10.33 -16.70
C THR A 39 8.98 9.30 -17.23
N GLN A 40 9.01 8.07 -16.69
CA GLN A 40 8.06 7.00 -16.91
C GLN A 40 7.02 6.99 -15.78
N THR A 41 5.75 6.96 -16.16
CA THR A 41 4.65 6.67 -15.23
C THR A 41 4.88 5.30 -14.60
N ILE A 42 5.29 5.27 -13.33
CA ILE A 42 5.47 4.01 -12.59
C ILE A 42 4.07 3.39 -12.43
N LYS A 43 3.88 2.19 -13.00
CA LYS A 43 2.65 1.42 -12.83
C LYS A 43 2.82 0.49 -11.65
N VAL A 44 2.10 0.76 -10.55
CA VAL A 44 2.20 -0.02 -9.32
C VAL A 44 0.88 -0.75 -9.08
N ILE A 45 0.97 -2.05 -8.78
CA ILE A 45 -0.14 -2.89 -8.34
C ILE A 45 -0.10 -3.00 -6.82
N GLU A 46 -1.24 -2.72 -6.18
CA GLU A 46 -1.35 -2.58 -4.74
C GLU A 46 -2.58 -3.33 -4.22
N MET A 47 -2.47 -3.83 -3.00
CA MET A 47 -3.56 -4.38 -2.23
C MET A 47 -4.08 -3.30 -1.28
N LYS A 48 -5.24 -2.73 -1.58
CA LYS A 48 -5.76 -1.60 -0.81
C LYS A 48 -6.61 -2.10 0.36
N ILE A 49 -5.94 -2.70 1.35
CA ILE A 49 -6.56 -3.26 2.56
C ILE A 49 -7.09 -2.13 3.47
N SER A 50 -6.25 -1.15 3.81
CA SER A 50 -6.65 0.06 4.53
C SER A 50 -6.51 1.26 3.59
N ALA A 51 -7.54 2.11 3.55
CA ALA A 51 -7.50 3.34 2.78
C ALA A 51 -6.88 4.51 3.55
N THR A 52 -6.70 4.36 4.87
CA THR A 52 -6.42 5.46 5.80
C THR A 52 -5.05 5.36 6.48
N ASP A 53 -4.38 4.22 6.43
CA ASP A 53 -3.08 4.01 7.06
C ASP A 53 -2.26 2.92 6.36
N ALA A 54 -0.97 2.88 6.70
CA ALA A 54 -0.02 1.90 6.17
C ALA A 54 0.08 0.62 7.01
N SER A 55 -0.89 0.35 7.90
CA SER A 55 -0.87 -0.84 8.75
C SER A 55 -1.07 -2.13 7.94
N ASN A 56 -1.58 -2.01 6.71
CA ASN A 56 -1.99 -3.13 5.86
C ASN A 56 -2.94 -4.09 6.58
N PHE A 57 -3.71 -3.60 7.55
CA PHE A 57 -4.68 -4.34 8.32
C PHE A 57 -6.05 -3.68 8.19
N VAL A 58 -7.11 -4.47 8.08
CA VAL A 58 -8.49 -3.98 8.16
C VAL A 58 -9.37 -5.03 8.84
N SER A 59 -10.34 -4.56 9.63
CA SER A 59 -11.41 -5.41 10.15
C SER A 59 -12.68 -5.13 9.37
N LEU A 60 -13.24 -6.18 8.76
CA LEU A 60 -14.51 -6.13 8.03
C LEU A 60 -15.56 -6.92 8.80
N SER A 61 -16.72 -6.29 8.99
CA SER A 61 -17.85 -6.89 9.68
C SER A 61 -18.92 -7.36 8.70
N TYR A 62 -19.52 -8.51 9.00
CA TYR A 62 -20.60 -9.10 8.21
C TYR A 62 -21.74 -9.54 9.13
N ASP A 63 -22.97 -9.36 8.67
CA ASP A 63 -24.15 -9.83 9.39
C ASP A 63 -24.14 -11.36 9.49
N ASN A 64 -24.51 -11.86 10.66
CA ASN A 64 -24.67 -13.29 10.88
C ASN A 64 -25.75 -13.87 9.95
N SER A 65 -25.41 -14.96 9.26
CA SER A 65 -26.26 -15.61 8.29
C SER A 65 -25.83 -17.07 8.13
N THR A 66 -26.81 -17.95 7.96
CA THR A 66 -26.57 -19.38 7.68
C THR A 66 -26.29 -19.65 6.21
N LYS A 67 -26.36 -18.62 5.35
CA LYS A 67 -26.13 -18.75 3.91
C LYS A 67 -24.67 -18.48 3.56
N ASP A 68 -24.13 -19.30 2.69
CA ASP A 68 -22.86 -19.04 2.02
C ASP A 68 -22.90 -17.67 1.35
N THR A 69 -21.90 -16.85 1.64
CA THR A 69 -21.78 -15.47 1.14
C THR A 69 -20.45 -15.34 0.40
N THR A 70 -20.50 -14.75 -0.79
CA THR A 70 -19.30 -14.38 -1.56
C THR A 70 -19.13 -12.88 -1.52
N VAL A 71 -17.94 -12.43 -1.11
CA VAL A 71 -17.66 -11.00 -0.91
C VAL A 71 -16.44 -10.59 -1.71
N ASN A 72 -16.46 -9.34 -2.17
CA ASN A 72 -15.29 -8.66 -2.72
C ASN A 72 -14.40 -8.21 -1.55
N LEU A 73 -13.60 -9.13 -1.00
CA LEU A 73 -12.90 -8.91 0.27
C LEU A 73 -11.80 -7.87 0.15
N VAL A 74 -10.95 -8.00 -0.87
CA VAL A 74 -9.76 -7.17 -1.01
C VAL A 74 -9.69 -6.58 -2.42
N PRO A 75 -9.69 -5.24 -2.54
CA PRO A 75 -9.43 -4.59 -3.82
C PRO A 75 -7.94 -4.69 -4.17
N ILE A 76 -7.65 -5.15 -5.37
CA ILE A 76 -6.34 -5.09 -6.01
C ILE A 76 -6.36 -3.97 -7.02
N THR A 77 -5.53 -2.96 -6.84
CA THR A 77 -5.60 -1.70 -7.57
C THR A 77 -4.35 -1.41 -8.38
N LEU A 78 -4.53 -0.87 -9.58
CA LEU A 78 -3.49 -0.23 -10.37
C LEU A 78 -3.43 1.26 -9.97
N ALA A 79 -2.36 1.66 -9.30
CA ALA A 79 -2.12 3.02 -8.81
C ALA A 79 -1.65 3.97 -9.94
N THR A 80 -2.51 4.21 -10.92
CA THR A 80 -2.30 5.15 -12.02
C THR A 80 -3.49 6.08 -12.18
N SER A 81 -3.29 7.25 -12.78
CA SER A 81 -4.37 8.21 -13.02
C SER A 81 -5.41 7.74 -14.04
N ASN A 82 -5.00 6.89 -14.97
CA ASN A 82 -5.87 6.29 -15.99
C ASN A 82 -6.09 4.81 -15.68
N GLY A 83 -7.19 4.25 -16.18
CA GLY A 83 -7.45 2.82 -16.15
C GLY A 83 -6.38 2.00 -16.88
N ALA A 84 -6.33 0.69 -16.58
CA ALA A 84 -5.41 -0.24 -17.20
C ALA A 84 -5.57 -0.23 -18.73
N SER A 85 -4.45 -0.21 -19.46
CA SER A 85 -4.47 -0.23 -20.94
C SER A 85 -4.85 -1.60 -21.51
N GLU A 86 -4.78 -2.63 -20.69
CA GLU A 86 -5.02 -4.04 -20.99
C GLU A 86 -5.52 -4.77 -19.74
N ASP A 87 -6.00 -5.99 -19.88
CA ASP A 87 -6.29 -6.84 -18.74
C ASP A 87 -4.98 -7.24 -18.05
N ILE A 88 -4.93 -7.11 -16.73
CA ILE A 88 -3.78 -7.45 -15.90
C ILE A 88 -4.19 -8.56 -14.95
N ASN A 89 -3.48 -9.68 -14.96
CA ASN A 89 -3.72 -10.80 -14.05
C ASN A 89 -2.72 -10.77 -12.91
N VAL A 90 -3.25 -10.61 -11.70
CA VAL A 90 -2.48 -10.53 -10.46
C VAL A 90 -2.68 -11.81 -9.68
N THR A 91 -1.59 -12.53 -9.41
CA THR A 91 -1.63 -13.74 -8.58
C THR A 91 -1.51 -13.34 -7.12
N VAL A 92 -2.47 -13.80 -6.31
CA VAL A 92 -2.49 -13.55 -4.87
C VAL A 92 -2.39 -14.89 -4.14
N SER A 93 -1.61 -14.94 -3.07
CA SER A 93 -1.48 -16.14 -2.24
C SER A 93 -1.95 -15.85 -0.82
N LEU A 94 -2.57 -16.86 -0.19
CA LEU A 94 -2.75 -16.87 1.26
C LEU A 94 -1.37 -16.99 1.92
N ASN A 95 -1.15 -16.18 2.95
CA ASN A 95 0.07 -16.20 3.74
C ASN A 95 -0.29 -16.05 5.23
N SER A 96 -0.46 -17.18 5.91
CA SER A 96 -0.83 -17.21 7.33
C SER A 96 0.21 -16.53 8.23
N LYS A 97 1.48 -16.51 7.82
CA LYS A 97 2.55 -15.85 8.58
C LYS A 97 2.27 -14.36 8.79
N LEU A 98 1.58 -13.69 7.87
CA LEU A 98 1.21 -12.28 8.04
C LEU A 98 0.27 -12.06 9.23
N VAL A 99 -0.59 -13.03 9.53
CA VAL A 99 -1.47 -12.99 10.70
C VAL A 99 -0.66 -13.19 11.97
N ASP A 100 0.27 -14.14 11.97
CA ASP A 100 1.18 -14.38 13.11
C ASP A 100 2.06 -13.15 13.42
N ASP A 101 2.60 -12.52 12.37
CA ASP A 101 3.41 -11.32 12.47
C ASP A 101 2.58 -10.15 13.03
N HIS A 102 1.33 -10.00 12.56
CA HIS A 102 0.41 -8.99 13.07
C HIS A 102 0.03 -9.23 14.54
N ASN A 103 -0.32 -10.45 14.92
CA ASN A 103 -0.60 -10.83 16.30
C ASN A 103 0.58 -10.51 17.22
N THR A 104 1.80 -10.85 16.77
CA THR A 104 3.03 -10.57 17.52
C THR A 104 3.28 -9.07 17.69
N ALA A 105 3.07 -8.28 16.64
CA ALA A 105 3.33 -6.84 16.66
C ALA A 105 2.28 -6.05 17.45
N SER A 106 1.01 -6.48 17.39
CA SER A 106 -0.13 -5.73 17.94
C SER A 106 -0.61 -6.25 19.30
N GLY A 107 -0.18 -7.46 19.70
CA GLY A 107 -0.67 -8.12 20.91
C GLY A 107 -2.03 -8.81 20.72
N ASP A 108 -2.45 -9.01 19.48
CA ASP A 108 -3.70 -9.66 19.11
C ASP A 108 -3.58 -11.19 19.07
N SER A 109 -4.71 -11.88 18.88
CA SER A 109 -4.77 -13.35 18.88
C SER A 109 -5.71 -13.92 17.81
N TYR A 110 -5.68 -13.34 16.61
CA TYR A 110 -6.48 -13.83 15.49
C TYR A 110 -6.04 -15.24 15.05
N ASN A 111 -7.01 -16.06 14.67
CA ASN A 111 -6.82 -17.38 14.08
C ASN A 111 -7.00 -17.32 12.56
N VAL A 112 -6.27 -18.17 11.84
CA VAL A 112 -6.47 -18.32 10.40
C VAL A 112 -7.55 -19.38 10.15
N PRO A 113 -8.68 -19.04 9.50
CA PRO A 113 -9.72 -20.01 9.23
C PRO A 113 -9.23 -21.06 8.23
N SER A 114 -9.68 -22.31 8.40
CA SER A 114 -9.35 -23.39 7.47
C SER A 114 -10.03 -23.19 6.11
N ALA A 115 -9.53 -23.88 5.08
CA ALA A 115 -10.12 -23.85 3.74
C ALA A 115 -11.58 -24.37 3.68
N SER A 116 -12.03 -25.12 4.70
CA SER A 116 -13.42 -25.55 4.82
C SER A 116 -14.36 -24.46 5.34
N LEU A 117 -13.82 -23.43 6.02
CA LEU A 117 -14.58 -22.29 6.53
C LEU A 117 -14.55 -21.12 5.55
N VAL A 118 -13.41 -20.88 4.92
CA VAL A 118 -13.23 -19.80 3.94
C VAL A 118 -12.47 -20.31 2.72
N SER A 119 -12.94 -19.96 1.52
CA SER A 119 -12.30 -20.32 0.26
C SER A 119 -12.15 -19.10 -0.66
N ILE A 120 -11.04 -19.04 -1.40
CA ILE A 120 -10.85 -18.06 -2.48
C ILE A 120 -11.66 -18.54 -3.69
N VAL A 121 -12.47 -17.64 -4.26
CA VAL A 121 -13.35 -17.94 -5.42
C VAL A 121 -12.64 -17.70 -6.74
N ASN A 122 -11.63 -16.82 -6.75
CA ASN A 122 -10.81 -16.56 -7.93
C ASN A 122 -10.11 -17.83 -8.42
N GLN A 123 -10.32 -18.20 -9.67
CA GLN A 123 -9.67 -19.36 -10.27
C GLN A 123 -8.14 -19.20 -10.19
N ASN A 124 -7.45 -20.23 -9.68
CA ASN A 124 -6.00 -20.23 -9.47
C ASN A 124 -5.48 -19.04 -8.63
N ASN A 125 -6.34 -18.45 -7.78
CA ASN A 125 -6.07 -17.24 -7.01
C ASN A 125 -5.68 -16.01 -7.87
N ILE A 126 -6.19 -15.94 -9.09
CA ILE A 126 -5.92 -14.84 -10.02
C ILE A 126 -7.01 -13.77 -9.92
N VAL A 127 -6.59 -12.55 -9.61
CA VAL A 127 -7.42 -11.35 -9.67
C VAL A 127 -7.13 -10.63 -10.98
N THR A 128 -8.14 -10.47 -11.83
CA THR A 128 -8.02 -9.69 -13.06
C THR A 128 -8.44 -8.24 -12.79
N ILE A 129 -7.56 -7.30 -13.13
CA ILE A 129 -7.91 -5.87 -13.31
C ILE A 129 -8.28 -5.70 -14.78
N PRO A 130 -9.56 -5.47 -15.11
CA PRO A 130 -9.96 -5.34 -16.51
C PRO A 130 -9.38 -4.10 -17.17
N LYS A 131 -9.15 -4.17 -18.48
CA LYS A 131 -8.86 -3.02 -19.32
C LYS A 131 -9.87 -1.90 -19.08
N GLY A 132 -9.38 -0.68 -18.91
CA GLY A 132 -10.17 0.51 -18.62
C GLY A 132 -10.51 0.68 -17.14
N SER A 133 -10.25 -0.31 -16.28
CA SER A 133 -10.43 -0.23 -14.83
C SER A 133 -9.11 -0.04 -14.10
N ASN A 134 -9.17 0.49 -12.88
CA ASN A 134 -8.04 0.49 -11.95
C ASN A 134 -8.17 -0.58 -10.87
N THR A 135 -9.24 -1.35 -10.85
CA THR A 135 -9.54 -2.26 -9.73
C THR A 135 -10.06 -3.60 -10.20
N GLY A 136 -9.48 -4.65 -9.60
CA GLY A 136 -10.02 -6.01 -9.54
C GLY A 136 -10.24 -6.38 -8.07
N TYR A 137 -10.97 -7.47 -7.83
CA TYR A 137 -11.27 -7.91 -6.46
C TYR A 137 -10.85 -9.36 -6.23
N LEU A 138 -10.16 -9.57 -5.11
CA LEU A 138 -10.04 -10.87 -4.50
C LEU A 138 -11.37 -11.20 -3.82
N LYS A 139 -12.00 -12.27 -4.29
CA LYS A 139 -13.28 -12.75 -3.82
C LYS A 139 -13.09 -13.97 -2.93
N VAL A 140 -13.72 -13.94 -1.77
CA VAL A 140 -13.78 -15.10 -0.87
C VAL A 140 -15.22 -15.51 -0.65
N LYS A 141 -15.40 -16.80 -0.39
CA LYS A 141 -16.67 -17.41 -0.03
C LYS A 141 -16.55 -18.04 1.35
N PHE A 142 -17.50 -17.73 2.22
CA PHE A 142 -17.60 -18.31 3.57
C PHE A 142 -19.04 -18.31 4.06
N ASN A 143 -19.30 -19.04 5.13
CA ASN A 143 -20.57 -19.01 5.86
C ASN A 143 -20.40 -18.15 7.12
N PRO A 144 -21.06 -16.98 7.22
CA PRO A 144 -20.92 -16.09 8.38
C PRO A 144 -21.18 -16.79 9.72
N SER A 145 -22.24 -17.61 9.81
CA SER A 145 -22.57 -18.32 11.05
C SER A 145 -21.51 -19.35 11.47
N ALA A 146 -20.73 -19.88 10.54
CA ALA A 146 -19.63 -20.80 10.84
C ALA A 146 -18.37 -20.10 11.38
N LEU A 147 -18.27 -18.77 11.20
CA LEU A 147 -17.20 -17.93 11.72
C LEU A 147 -17.61 -17.19 13.01
N ALA A 148 -18.88 -17.24 13.40
CA ALA A 148 -19.40 -16.51 14.55
C ALA A 148 -18.71 -16.90 15.86
N GLY A 149 -18.37 -15.89 16.68
CA GLY A 149 -17.75 -16.07 17.99
C GLY A 149 -16.26 -16.40 17.98
N GLY A 150 -15.61 -16.41 16.81
CA GLY A 150 -14.16 -16.55 16.70
C GLY A 150 -13.50 -15.27 16.17
N ASP A 151 -12.25 -15.05 16.57
CA ASP A 151 -11.41 -13.99 16.04
C ASP A 151 -10.65 -14.52 14.83
N TRP A 152 -11.14 -14.21 13.63
CA TRP A 152 -10.60 -14.74 12.37
C TRP A 152 -9.88 -13.67 11.57
N ALA A 153 -8.72 -14.01 11.02
CA ALA A 153 -8.01 -13.16 10.07
C ALA A 153 -7.37 -13.96 8.93
N LEU A 154 -7.24 -13.31 7.78
CA LEU A 154 -6.63 -13.86 6.58
C LEU A 154 -5.50 -12.94 6.13
N GLY A 155 -4.30 -13.52 5.96
CA GLY A 155 -3.16 -12.83 5.36
C GLY A 155 -3.09 -13.10 3.86
N PHE A 156 -2.88 -12.06 3.06
CA PHE A 156 -2.73 -12.15 1.61
C PHE A 156 -1.47 -11.44 1.14
N ALA A 157 -0.84 -11.98 0.09
CA ALA A 157 0.29 -11.36 -0.59
C ALA A 157 0.15 -11.47 -2.10
N ILE A 158 0.45 -10.38 -2.81
CA ILE A 158 0.62 -10.38 -4.26
C ILE A 158 1.97 -11.04 -4.56
N THR A 159 1.94 -12.14 -5.29
CA THR A 159 3.14 -12.94 -5.58
C THR A 159 3.62 -12.76 -7.02
N ASN A 160 2.73 -12.40 -7.94
CA ASN A 160 3.08 -12.21 -9.34
C ASN A 160 2.11 -11.26 -10.06
N VAL A 161 2.60 -10.58 -11.09
CA VAL A 161 1.81 -9.84 -12.08
C VAL A 161 2.23 -10.36 -13.45
N ASP A 162 1.27 -10.75 -14.29
CA ASP A 162 1.56 -11.41 -15.57
C ASP A 162 2.19 -10.50 -16.64
N LYS A 163 2.01 -9.17 -16.50
CA LYS A 163 2.52 -8.17 -17.43
C LYS A 163 3.84 -7.54 -16.98
N THR A 164 4.74 -7.33 -17.93
CA THR A 164 5.98 -6.58 -17.71
C THR A 164 5.71 -5.09 -17.55
N GLY A 165 6.56 -4.39 -16.79
CA GLY A 165 6.43 -2.95 -16.55
C GLY A 165 5.42 -2.55 -15.46
N TYR A 166 4.78 -3.53 -14.82
CA TYR A 166 3.98 -3.35 -13.61
C TYR A 166 4.79 -3.84 -12.41
N ASN A 167 4.87 -3.01 -11.36
CA ASN A 167 5.60 -3.35 -10.13
C ASN A 167 4.61 -3.65 -9.01
N ILE A 168 4.92 -4.64 -8.17
CA ILE A 168 4.17 -4.85 -6.92
C ILE A 168 4.65 -3.79 -5.92
N SER A 169 3.70 -3.16 -5.22
CA SER A 169 4.04 -2.20 -4.16
C SER A 169 4.85 -2.85 -3.06
N GLY A 170 5.94 -2.22 -2.65
CA GLY A 170 6.74 -2.67 -1.49
C GLY A 170 5.97 -2.53 -0.17
N ASN A 171 5.09 -1.53 -0.07
CA ASN A 171 4.33 -1.27 1.15
C ASN A 171 2.97 -1.98 1.12
N PHE A 172 2.29 -1.98 -0.02
CA PHE A 172 0.93 -2.52 -0.16
C PHE A 172 0.90 -3.82 -0.98
N GLY A 173 2.01 -4.56 -1.02
CA GLY A 173 2.08 -5.86 -1.69
C GLY A 173 1.42 -6.98 -0.90
N SER A 174 1.17 -6.78 0.39
CA SER A 174 0.57 -7.76 1.28
C SER A 174 -0.21 -7.10 2.41
N GLY A 175 -1.06 -7.86 3.08
CA GLY A 175 -1.69 -7.41 4.31
C GLY A 175 -2.67 -8.43 4.89
N VAL A 176 -3.37 -8.02 5.95
CA VAL A 176 -4.23 -8.86 6.78
C VAL A 176 -5.65 -8.30 6.81
N VAL A 177 -6.64 -9.18 6.65
CA VAL A 177 -8.05 -8.85 6.80
C VAL A 177 -8.64 -9.65 7.95
N ALA A 178 -9.07 -8.99 9.01
CA ALA A 178 -9.88 -9.59 10.06
C ALA A 178 -11.35 -9.65 9.61
N ILE A 179 -12.03 -10.75 9.95
CA ILE A 179 -13.44 -10.99 9.67
C ILE A 179 -14.18 -11.06 11.00
N ALA A 180 -15.06 -10.09 11.24
CA ALA A 180 -15.96 -10.07 12.39
C ALA A 180 -17.39 -10.41 11.95
N ILE A 181 -18.10 -11.20 12.76
CA ILE A 181 -19.50 -11.54 12.52
C ILE A 181 -20.35 -10.87 13.60
N GLN A 182 -21.38 -10.14 13.19
CA GLN A 182 -22.27 -9.36 14.08
C GLN A 182 -23.71 -9.87 14.01
#